data_AF-A0A164RWN5-F1
#
_entry.id   AF-A0A164RWN5-F1
#
_cell.length_a   1.000
_cell.length_b   1.000
_cell.length_c   1.000
_cell.angle_alpha   90.00
_cell.angle_beta   90.00
_cell.angle_gamma   90.00
#
_symmetry.space_group_name_H-M   'P 1'
#
loop_
_entity.id
_entity.type
_entity.pdbx_description
1 polymer ?
#
loop_
_entity_poly.entity_id
_entity_poly.type
_entity_poly.pdbx_seq_one_letter_code
_entity_poly.pdbx_strand_id
1 'polypeptide(L)'
;MTKDPPPPIYNTVWLLKNHLLADDVIGTDIWERVYGFHNCVDGIELKKLKLVYKIFLLAPGAKPLELWDAMLSERVFEYAEERISMKGKERALYRRLMKGDHSVPVIGYMFNLVEYPDSE
;
A
#
# COMPACT_ATOMS: atom_id res chain seq x y z
N MET A 1 -5.56 27.19 17.10
CA MET A 1 -6.03 25.82 16.78
C MET A 1 -4.91 25.13 16.01
N THR A 2 -4.03 24.46 16.72
CA THR A 2 -3.08 23.53 16.12
C THR A 2 -3.90 22.38 15.55
N LYS A 3 -3.89 22.21 14.22
CA LYS A 3 -4.43 21.00 13.60
C LYS A 3 -3.47 19.89 14.01
N ASP A 4 -3.90 19.03 14.92
CA ASP A 4 -3.15 17.81 15.19
C ASP A 4 -2.90 17.10 13.84
N PRO A 5 -1.67 16.63 13.56
CA PRO A 5 -1.42 15.86 12.35
C PRO A 5 -2.38 14.66 12.34
N PRO A 6 -3.00 14.33 11.20
CA PRO A 6 -3.92 13.21 11.13
C PRO A 6 -3.24 11.95 11.68
N PRO A 7 -3.98 11.07 12.39
CA PRO A 7 -3.41 9.84 12.93
C PRO A 7 -2.64 9.08 11.84
N PRO A 8 -1.50 8.45 12.17
CA PRO A 8 -0.65 7.76 11.18
C PRO A 8 -1.40 6.73 10.32
N ILE A 9 -2.48 6.16 10.87
CA ILE A 9 -3.47 5.28 10.23
C ILE A 9 -3.96 5.84 8.89
N TYR A 10 -4.17 7.16 8.82
CA TYR A 10 -4.63 7.80 7.60
C TYR A 10 -3.49 8.00 6.62
N ASN A 11 -2.23 8.10 7.05
CA ASN A 11 -1.18 8.56 6.16
C ASN A 11 -0.94 7.58 5.01
N THR A 12 -0.68 6.30 5.24
CA THR A 12 -0.30 5.41 4.13
C THR A 12 -1.46 5.06 3.18
N VAL A 13 -2.68 4.81 3.70
CA VAL A 13 -3.86 4.56 2.87
C VAL A 13 -4.25 5.80 2.08
N TRP A 14 -4.17 6.99 2.69
CA TRP A 14 -4.46 8.25 2.02
C TRP A 14 -3.41 8.58 0.97
N LEU A 15 -2.12 8.38 1.28
CA LEU A 15 -1.01 8.55 0.34
C LEU A 15 -1.18 7.61 -0.86
N LEU A 16 -1.49 6.32 -0.61
CA LEU A 16 -1.82 5.37 -1.66
C LEU A 16 -3.01 5.86 -2.49
N LYS A 17 -4.10 6.31 -1.85
CA LYS A 17 -5.27 6.84 -2.56
C LYS A 17 -4.91 8.03 -3.45
N ASN A 18 -4.11 8.97 -2.95
CA ASN A 18 -3.65 10.12 -3.72
C ASN A 18 -2.79 9.70 -4.91
N HIS A 19 -1.86 8.75 -4.71
CA HIS A 19 -1.04 8.20 -5.79
C HIS A 19 -1.91 7.58 -6.90
N LEU A 20 -2.98 6.87 -6.54
CA LEU A 20 -3.91 6.28 -7.51
C LEU A 20 -4.75 7.31 -8.27
N LEU A 21 -4.97 8.50 -7.70
CA LEU A 21 -5.76 9.59 -8.28
C LEU A 21 -4.92 10.56 -9.11
N ALA A 22 -3.74 10.92 -8.63
CA ALA A 22 -2.86 11.88 -9.27
C ALA A 22 -2.01 11.26 -10.39
N ASP A 23 -1.82 9.93 -10.39
CA ASP A 23 -0.85 9.17 -11.19
C ASP A 23 0.62 9.63 -11.08
N ASP A 24 0.87 10.76 -10.43
CA ASP A 24 2.16 11.33 -10.04
C ASP A 24 2.29 11.33 -8.53
N VAL A 25 3.15 10.45 -8.04
CA VAL A 25 4.20 10.64 -7.01
C VAL A 25 4.93 9.30 -7.01
N ILE A 26 6.08 9.19 -7.67
CA ILE A 26 7.06 8.13 -7.40
C ILE A 26 8.04 8.78 -6.44
N GLY A 27 7.82 8.55 -5.16
CA GLY A 27 8.72 8.99 -4.10
C GLY A 27 9.01 7.75 -3.26
N THR A 28 10.24 7.62 -2.76
CA THR A 28 10.70 6.50 -1.90
C THR A 28 10.03 6.54 -0.52
N ASP A 29 8.72 6.48 -0.52
CA ASP A 29 7.86 6.71 0.62
C ASP A 29 7.33 5.36 1.14
N ILE A 30 7.04 5.29 2.42
CA ILE A 30 6.74 4.06 3.14
C ILE A 30 5.50 3.35 2.61
N TRP A 31 4.54 4.09 2.06
CA TRP A 31 3.38 3.48 1.44
C TRP A 31 3.77 2.56 0.27
N GLU A 32 4.83 2.88 -0.51
CA GLU A 32 5.30 2.02 -1.60
C GLU A 32 5.84 0.68 -1.08
N ARG A 33 6.48 0.73 0.09
CA ARG A 33 7.04 -0.44 0.79
C ARG A 33 5.95 -1.35 1.32
N VAL A 34 5.01 -0.81 2.09
CA VAL A 34 3.96 -1.60 2.76
C VAL A 34 2.90 -2.15 1.80
N TYR A 35 2.65 -1.46 0.67
CA TYR A 35 1.72 -1.92 -0.36
C TYR A 35 2.41 -2.61 -1.55
N GLY A 36 3.73 -2.78 -1.50
CA GLY A 36 4.46 -3.63 -2.43
C GLY A 36 4.74 -3.01 -3.81
N PHE A 37 4.60 -1.69 -3.96
CA PHE A 37 4.97 -0.99 -5.19
C PHE A 37 6.47 -1.11 -5.50
N HIS A 38 7.31 -1.12 -4.47
CA HIS A 38 8.76 -1.35 -4.60
C HIS A 38 9.13 -2.72 -5.20
N ASN A 39 8.20 -3.69 -5.22
CA ASN A 39 8.42 -5.00 -5.84
C ASN A 39 8.15 -5.01 -7.36
N CYS A 40 7.59 -3.94 -7.93
CA CYS A 40 7.32 -3.86 -9.36
C CYS A 40 8.63 -3.70 -10.13
N VAL A 41 8.90 -4.60 -11.08
CA VAL A 41 10.14 -4.53 -11.89
C VAL A 41 9.97 -3.77 -13.21
N ASP A 42 8.72 -3.52 -13.62
CA ASP A 42 8.41 -2.79 -14.83
C ASP A 42 7.08 -2.01 -14.72
N GLY A 43 6.80 -1.19 -15.73
CA GLY A 43 5.58 -0.39 -15.79
C GLY A 43 4.29 -1.21 -16.01
N ILE A 44 4.39 -2.46 -16.47
CA ILE A 44 3.23 -3.35 -16.64
C ILE A 44 2.77 -3.84 -15.27
N GLU A 45 3.71 -4.28 -14.43
CA GLU A 45 3.44 -4.68 -13.05
C GLU A 45 2.88 -3.54 -12.23
N LEU A 46 3.46 -2.34 -12.36
CA LEU A 46 2.96 -1.13 -11.71
C LEU A 46 1.49 -0.86 -12.10
N LYS A 47 1.17 -0.90 -13.39
CA LYS A 47 -0.21 -0.69 -13.89
C LYS A 47 -1.18 -1.74 -13.34
N LYS A 48 -0.77 -3.00 -13.29
CA LYS A 48 -1.58 -4.10 -12.73
C LYS A 48 -1.81 -3.92 -11.23
N LEU A 49 -0.78 -3.60 -10.48
CA LEU A 49 -0.88 -3.37 -9.04
C LEU A 49 -1.77 -2.16 -8.73
N LYS A 50 -1.60 -1.04 -9.47
CA LYS A 50 -2.48 0.12 -9.41
C LYS A 50 -3.95 -0.27 -9.64
N LEU A 51 -4.24 -1.09 -10.65
CA LEU A 51 -5.61 -1.50 -10.96
C LEU A 51 -6.27 -2.22 -9.77
N VAL A 52 -5.53 -3.11 -9.10
CA VAL A 52 -6.03 -3.80 -7.91
C VAL A 52 -6.33 -2.81 -6.78
N TYR A 53 -5.40 -1.91 -6.46
CA TYR A 53 -5.65 -0.94 -5.39
C TYR A 53 -6.74 0.09 -5.73
N LYS A 54 -6.96 0.41 -7.02
CA LYS A 54 -8.11 1.23 -7.45
C LYS A 54 -9.44 0.55 -7.09
N ILE A 55 -9.51 -0.78 -7.19
CA ILE A 55 -10.70 -1.54 -6.74
C ILE A 55 -10.90 -1.38 -5.23
N PHE A 56 -9.82 -1.47 -4.44
CA PHE A 56 -9.91 -1.45 -2.98
C PHE A 56 -10.20 -0.07 -2.38
N LEU A 57 -9.83 1.01 -3.07
CA LEU A 57 -9.89 2.37 -2.51
C LEU A 57 -10.79 3.35 -3.26
N LEU A 58 -11.08 3.10 -4.54
CA LEU A 58 -11.84 4.03 -5.39
C LEU A 58 -13.19 3.47 -5.84
N ALA A 59 -13.43 2.16 -5.73
CA ALA A 59 -14.72 1.57 -6.07
C ALA A 59 -15.82 2.00 -5.07
N PRO A 60 -17.10 2.13 -5.51
CA PRO A 60 -18.21 2.31 -4.59
C PRO A 60 -18.26 1.19 -3.55
N GLY A 61 -18.40 1.54 -2.27
CA GLY A 61 -18.38 0.57 -1.17
C GLY A 61 -16.98 0.09 -0.77
N ALA A 62 -15.91 0.68 -1.31
CA ALA A 62 -14.56 0.50 -0.82
C ALA A 62 -14.49 0.72 0.71
N LYS A 63 -13.71 -0.12 1.38
CA LYS A 63 -13.51 -0.07 2.83
C LYS A 63 -12.02 0.11 3.13
N PRO A 64 -11.51 1.36 3.10
CA PRO A 64 -10.09 1.64 3.26
C PRO A 64 -9.50 1.13 4.58
N LEU A 65 -10.30 1.08 5.64
CA LEU A 65 -9.89 0.55 6.94
C LEU A 65 -9.61 -0.96 6.90
N GLU A 66 -10.36 -1.75 6.12
CA GLU A 66 -10.08 -3.19 6.00
C GLU A 66 -8.74 -3.43 5.26
N LEU A 67 -8.38 -2.57 4.30
CA LEU A 67 -7.08 -2.62 3.65
C LEU A 67 -5.94 -2.25 4.62
N TRP A 68 -6.15 -1.24 5.47
CA TRP A 68 -5.21 -0.90 6.53
C TRP A 68 -4.98 -2.06 7.49
N ASP A 69 -6.04 -2.70 7.96
CA ASP A 69 -5.95 -3.85 8.88
C ASP A 69 -5.23 -5.04 8.24
N ALA A 70 -5.53 -5.31 6.96
CA ALA A 70 -4.83 -6.33 6.19
C ALA A 70 -3.33 -6.00 6.05
N MET A 71 -3.00 -4.75 5.80
CA MET A 71 -1.61 -4.29 5.71
C MET A 71 -0.91 -4.41 7.05
N LEU A 72 -1.50 -3.98 8.18
CA LEU A 72 -0.90 -4.17 9.51
C LEU A 72 -0.68 -5.64 9.87
N SER A 73 -1.51 -6.53 9.34
CA SER A 73 -1.43 -7.97 9.58
C SER A 73 -0.52 -8.71 8.58
N GLU A 74 0.17 -8.01 7.69
CA GLU A 74 0.98 -8.61 6.59
C GLU A 74 0.17 -9.52 5.65
N ARG A 75 -1.14 -9.24 5.49
CA ARG A 75 -2.10 -10.06 4.72
C ARG A 75 -2.71 -9.34 3.52
N VAL A 76 -1.97 -8.43 2.89
CA VAL A 76 -2.47 -7.64 1.75
C VAL A 76 -2.81 -8.55 0.55
N PHE A 77 -1.99 -9.58 0.30
CA PHE A 77 -2.25 -10.55 -0.76
C PHE A 77 -3.53 -11.35 -0.49
N GLU A 78 -3.71 -11.86 0.73
CA GLU A 78 -4.89 -12.63 1.13
C GLU A 78 -6.16 -11.77 1.02
N TYR A 79 -6.09 -10.52 1.50
CA TYR A 79 -7.17 -9.55 1.37
C TYR A 79 -7.57 -9.34 -0.10
N ALA A 80 -6.57 -9.31 -1.00
CA ALA A 80 -6.79 -9.16 -2.43
C ALA A 80 -7.36 -10.42 -3.09
N GLU A 81 -6.85 -11.60 -2.70
CA GLU A 81 -7.29 -12.91 -3.20
C GLU A 81 -8.76 -13.19 -2.84
N GLU A 82 -9.23 -12.74 -1.68
CA GLU A 82 -10.63 -12.85 -1.26
C GLU A 82 -11.60 -11.98 -2.10
N ARG A 83 -11.09 -10.88 -2.69
CA ARG A 83 -11.91 -9.86 -3.35
C ARG A 83 -11.80 -9.89 -4.87
N ILE A 84 -10.73 -10.46 -5.39
CA ILE A 84 -10.44 -10.51 -6.82
C ILE A 84 -10.08 -11.95 -7.20
N SER A 85 -10.75 -12.48 -8.21
CA SER A 85 -10.42 -13.81 -8.75
C SER A 85 -9.06 -13.79 -9.47
N MET A 86 -8.00 -14.16 -8.76
CA MET A 86 -6.65 -14.32 -9.32
C MET A 86 -6.36 -15.80 -9.60
N LYS A 87 -5.84 -16.14 -10.79
CA LYS A 87 -5.53 -17.54 -11.15
C LYS A 87 -4.14 -17.70 -11.77
N GLY A 88 -3.55 -18.88 -11.58
CA GLY A 88 -2.29 -19.28 -12.23
C GLY A 88 -1.16 -18.26 -12.07
N LYS A 89 -0.57 -17.82 -13.20
CA LYS A 89 0.55 -16.88 -13.24
C LYS A 89 0.23 -15.51 -12.62
N GLU A 90 -1.03 -15.06 -12.73
CA GLU A 90 -1.46 -13.78 -12.16
C GLU A 90 -1.48 -13.83 -10.63
N ARG A 91 -1.96 -14.94 -10.06
CA ARG A 91 -1.92 -15.16 -8.61
C ARG A 91 -0.49 -15.14 -8.06
N ALA A 92 0.42 -15.84 -8.75
CA ALA A 92 1.83 -15.86 -8.36
C ALA A 92 2.48 -14.46 -8.46
N LEU A 93 2.12 -13.69 -9.49
CA LEU A 93 2.55 -12.30 -9.65
C LEU A 93 2.10 -11.44 -8.47
N TYR A 94 0.81 -11.41 -8.14
CA TYR A 94 0.31 -10.57 -7.06
C TYR A 94 0.81 -11.00 -5.67
N ARG A 95 1.03 -12.31 -5.45
CA ARG A 95 1.67 -12.80 -4.22
C ARG A 95 3.07 -12.22 -4.04
N ARG A 96 3.83 -12.07 -5.12
CA ARG A 96 5.16 -11.45 -5.09
C ARG A 96 5.04 -9.94 -4.92
N LEU A 97 4.17 -9.28 -5.70
CA LEU A 97 4.03 -7.83 -5.69
C LEU A 97 3.54 -7.31 -4.34
N MET A 98 2.51 -7.92 -3.75
CA MET A 98 1.88 -7.45 -2.51
C MET A 98 2.60 -7.87 -1.23
N LYS A 99 3.83 -8.38 -1.35
CA LYS A 99 4.66 -8.65 -0.19
C LYS A 99 5.17 -7.32 0.38
N GLY A 100 4.55 -6.85 1.46
CA GLY A 100 4.96 -5.63 2.15
C GLY A 100 6.33 -5.78 2.82
N ASP A 101 7.00 -4.64 3.01
CA ASP A 101 8.16 -4.53 3.89
C ASP A 101 7.68 -3.97 5.24
N HIS A 102 7.63 -4.85 6.24
CA HIS A 102 7.23 -4.56 7.62
C HIS A 102 8.42 -4.55 8.57
N SER A 103 9.59 -4.17 8.07
CA SER A 103 10.77 -3.98 8.92
C SER A 103 10.49 -2.96 10.04
N VAL A 104 11.23 -3.08 11.15
CA VAL A 104 11.10 -2.21 12.33
C VAL A 104 11.12 -0.70 11.99
N PRO A 105 11.97 -0.20 11.06
CA PRO A 105 11.94 1.21 10.65
C PRO A 105 10.61 1.61 9.99
N VAL A 106 10.05 0.74 9.15
CA VAL A 106 8.78 0.98 8.45
C VAL A 106 7.62 1.03 9.44
N ILE A 107 7.53 0.05 10.34
CA ILE A 107 6.54 0.03 11.43
C ILE A 107 6.73 1.26 12.34
N GLY A 108 7.97 1.58 12.67
CA GLY A 108 8.32 2.74 13.48
C GLY A 108 7.74 4.03 12.95
N TYR A 109 7.96 4.32 11.67
CA TYR A 109 7.36 5.49 11.01
C TYR A 109 5.83 5.42 10.93
N MET A 110 5.26 4.25 10.63
CA MET A 110 3.80 4.08 10.57
C MET A 110 3.10 4.37 11.90
N PHE A 111 3.81 4.31 13.02
CA PHE A 111 3.27 4.63 14.34
C PHE A 111 3.87 5.92 14.94
N ASN A 112 4.61 6.70 14.14
CA ASN A 112 5.39 7.87 14.61
C ASN A 112 6.32 7.56 15.80
N LEU A 113 6.81 6.32 15.89
CA LEU A 113 7.72 5.85 16.92
C LEU A 113 9.19 6.09 16.56
N VAL A 114 9.48 6.40 15.29
CA VAL A 114 10.83 6.67 14.78
C VAL A 114 10.72 7.67 13.61
N GLU A 115 11.60 8.67 13.55
CA GLU A 115 11.80 9.45 12.32
C GLU A 115 12.41 8.55 11.24
N TYR A 116 11.91 8.62 10.00
CA TYR A 116 12.50 7.85 8.90
C TYR A 116 13.94 8.33 8.70
N PRO A 117 14.94 7.44 8.66
CA PRO A 117 16.29 7.87 8.33
C PRO A 117 16.26 8.41 6.90
N ASP A 118 16.65 9.67 6.73
CA ASP A 118 16.91 10.26 5.42
C ASP A 118 17.79 9.28 4.64
N SER A 119 17.33 8.88 3.46
CA SER A 119 18.11 8.04 2.56
C SER A 119 19.34 8.84 2.10
N GLU A 120 20.50 8.54 2.67
CA GLU A 120 21.82 8.90 2.11
C GLU A 120 22.03 8.28 0.72
#